data_AF-A0AAJ3H3D9-F1
#
_entry.id   AF-A0AAJ3H3D9-F1
#
_cell.length_a   1.000
_cell.length_b   1.000
_cell.length_c   1.000
_cell.angle_alpha   90.00
_cell.angle_beta   90.00
_cell.angle_gamma   90.00
#
_symmetry.space_group_name_H-M   'P 1'
#
loop_
_entity.id
_entity.type
_entity.pdbx_description
1 polymer ?
#
loop_
_entity_poly.entity_id
_entity_poly.type
_entity_poly.pdbx_seq_one_letter_code
_entity_poly.pdbx_strand_id
1 'polypeptide(L)'
;MNAITPLSSTCEPATTKRHALYLLTGLLAANGLAWALIEFGHNLVLMGTALLAYGFGLRHAVDADHIAAIDNVTRKLMQQGKRPIAVGTWFLLGHSTIVVLACFAIAVTAMAFKDNMAWFQDVGGLMARLFGRVFNLVNKSWHMYPVGFLFGLGFDTATEVGLLAISATSASHGISLWSIMVFPVLFAAGMALIDSLDNFVMVGAYGWAFSKPVRKLYYNITITAASVVVALFIGGIEALGLIFEKLELTGGIWTPINAISDNFGQIGYWIIGIFVLCWLISAVNYYVRGYDQLRANT
;
A
#
# COMPACT_ATOMS: atom_id res chain seq x y z
N MET A 1 -2.23 -46.22 22.22
CA MET A 1 -2.24 -46.04 20.75
C MET A 1 -3.50 -45.27 20.40
N ASN A 2 -3.42 -43.94 20.39
CA ASN A 2 -4.56 -43.08 20.03
C ASN A 2 -4.44 -42.75 18.55
N ALA A 3 -5.40 -43.23 17.76
CA ALA A 3 -5.49 -42.99 16.35
C ALA A 3 -5.60 -41.47 16.08
N ILE A 4 -4.68 -40.96 15.28
CA ILE A 4 -4.77 -39.64 14.68
C ILE A 4 -5.95 -39.68 13.72
N THR A 5 -7.07 -39.06 14.08
CA THR A 5 -8.15 -38.77 13.15
C THR A 5 -7.59 -37.96 11.98
N PRO A 6 -7.74 -38.41 10.73
CA PRO A 6 -7.32 -37.62 9.58
C PRO A 6 -8.16 -36.34 9.54
N LEU A 7 -7.50 -35.18 9.49
CA LEU A 7 -8.15 -33.89 9.26
C LEU A 7 -9.05 -34.03 8.02
N SER A 8 -10.36 -33.95 8.24
CA SER A 8 -11.37 -34.05 7.21
C SER A 8 -11.09 -33.06 6.09
N SER A 9 -10.96 -33.61 4.90
CA SER A 9 -10.78 -32.95 3.61
C SER A 9 -12.03 -32.16 3.18
N THR A 10 -12.35 -31.05 3.85
CA THR A 10 -13.53 -30.25 3.50
C THR A 10 -13.19 -28.79 3.27
N CYS A 11 -12.36 -28.49 2.25
CA CYS A 11 -12.55 -27.25 1.50
C CYS A 11 -11.76 -27.28 0.18
N GLU A 12 -12.45 -27.56 -0.93
CA GLU A 12 -11.86 -27.52 -2.27
C GLU A 12 -11.14 -26.18 -2.54
N PRO A 13 -10.00 -26.19 -3.26
CA PRO A 13 -9.30 -24.97 -3.68
C PRO A 13 -10.14 -24.08 -4.63
N ALA A 14 -11.20 -24.61 -5.24
CA ALA A 14 -12.07 -23.89 -6.17
C ALA A 14 -12.95 -22.81 -5.50
N THR A 15 -13.46 -23.06 -4.30
CA THR A 15 -14.39 -22.13 -3.62
C THR A 15 -13.69 -20.84 -3.18
N THR A 16 -12.45 -20.91 -2.71
CA THR A 16 -11.65 -19.73 -2.30
C THR A 16 -11.37 -18.79 -3.45
N LYS A 17 -10.94 -19.34 -4.59
CA LYS A 17 -10.67 -18.55 -5.80
C LYS A 17 -11.93 -17.83 -6.26
N ARG A 18 -13.09 -18.47 -6.14
CA ARG A 18 -14.39 -17.90 -6.50
C ARG A 18 -14.78 -16.73 -5.58
N HIS A 19 -14.63 -16.86 -4.26
CA HIS A 19 -14.91 -15.76 -3.32
C HIS A 19 -13.95 -14.57 -3.51
N ALA A 20 -12.67 -14.86 -3.77
CA ALA A 20 -11.69 -13.82 -4.08
C ALA A 20 -12.01 -13.09 -5.38
N LEU A 21 -12.39 -13.84 -6.42
CA LEU A 21 -12.81 -13.26 -7.68
C LEU A 21 -14.05 -12.37 -7.49
N TYR A 22 -15.05 -12.83 -6.74
CA TYR A 22 -16.24 -12.02 -6.45
C TYR A 22 -15.89 -10.70 -5.75
N LEU A 23 -15.01 -10.75 -4.76
CA LEU A 23 -14.54 -9.56 -4.05
C LEU A 23 -13.82 -8.58 -5.00
N LEU A 24 -12.91 -9.07 -5.84
CA LEU A 24 -12.19 -8.25 -6.81
C LEU A 24 -13.14 -7.67 -7.87
N THR A 25 -14.08 -8.45 -8.40
CA THR A 25 -15.07 -7.94 -9.35
C THR A 25 -16.00 -6.92 -8.71
N GLY A 26 -16.36 -7.11 -7.44
CA GLY A 26 -17.15 -6.14 -6.68
C GLY A 26 -16.41 -4.82 -6.48
N LEU A 27 -15.10 -4.87 -6.18
CA LEU A 27 -14.25 -3.68 -6.05
C LEU A 27 -14.05 -2.95 -7.38
N LEU A 28 -13.89 -3.68 -8.48
CA LEU A 28 -13.84 -3.10 -9.82
C LEU A 28 -15.16 -2.40 -10.18
N ALA A 29 -16.29 -3.03 -9.87
CA ALA A 29 -17.61 -2.42 -10.06
C ALA A 29 -17.79 -1.17 -9.17
N ALA A 30 -17.38 -1.24 -7.90
CA ALA A 30 -17.42 -0.10 -6.99
C ALA A 30 -16.53 1.05 -7.46
N ASN A 31 -15.35 0.75 -8.01
CA ASN A 31 -14.47 1.74 -8.63
C ASN A 31 -15.11 2.38 -9.87
N GLY A 32 -15.69 1.56 -10.75
CA GLY A 32 -16.43 2.06 -11.90
C GLY A 32 -17.59 2.97 -11.49
N LEU A 33 -18.31 2.61 -10.43
CA LEU A 33 -19.37 3.43 -9.86
C LEU A 33 -18.83 4.73 -9.25
N ALA A 34 -17.73 4.67 -8.50
CA ALA A 34 -17.09 5.85 -7.91
C ALA A 34 -16.69 6.86 -8.99
N TRP A 35 -16.18 6.39 -10.14
CA TRP A 35 -15.87 7.22 -11.30
C TRP A 35 -17.12 7.68 -12.06
N ALA A 36 -18.16 6.86 -12.15
CA ALA A 36 -19.41 7.20 -12.83
C ALA A 36 -20.27 8.24 -12.06
N LEU A 37 -20.16 8.27 -10.73
CA LEU A 37 -20.86 9.22 -9.86
C LEU A 37 -20.15 10.59 -9.78
N ILE A 38 -19.03 10.77 -10.50
CA ILE A 38 -18.36 12.07 -10.57
C ILE A 38 -19.15 13.01 -11.47
N GLU A 39 -19.80 14.01 -10.86
CA GLU A 39 -20.61 15.02 -11.56
C GLU A 39 -19.80 16.26 -12.00
N PHE A 40 -18.48 16.17 -12.16
CA PHE A 40 -17.63 17.34 -12.47
C PHE A 40 -17.85 17.96 -13.88
N GLY A 41 -18.74 17.38 -14.71
CA GLY A 41 -18.98 17.86 -16.07
C GLY A 41 -17.71 17.86 -16.94
N HIS A 42 -17.66 18.72 -17.97
CA HIS A 42 -16.46 18.89 -18.81
C HIS A 42 -15.35 19.74 -18.13
N ASN A 43 -15.34 19.83 -16.81
CA ASN A 43 -14.40 20.69 -16.09
C ASN A 43 -13.03 20.00 -15.94
N LEU A 44 -12.14 20.26 -16.90
CA LEU A 44 -10.84 19.58 -17.04
C LEU A 44 -9.97 19.65 -15.79
N VAL A 45 -10.03 20.77 -15.06
CA VAL A 45 -9.23 20.98 -13.83
C VAL A 45 -9.67 20.03 -12.73
N LEU A 46 -10.98 19.96 -12.42
CA LEU A 46 -11.51 19.08 -11.38
C LEU A 46 -11.34 17.60 -11.73
N MET A 47 -11.50 17.26 -13.02
CA MET A 47 -11.22 15.91 -13.51
C MET A 47 -9.74 15.54 -13.34
N GLY A 48 -8.83 16.48 -13.61
CA GLY A 48 -7.40 16.31 -13.38
C GLY A 48 -7.07 16.12 -11.90
N THR A 49 -7.66 16.92 -11.03
CA THR A 49 -7.52 16.80 -9.57
C THR A 49 -8.09 15.47 -9.04
N ALA A 50 -9.22 15.02 -9.58
CA ALA A 50 -9.83 13.73 -9.25
C ALA A 50 -8.93 12.54 -9.65
N LEU A 51 -8.34 12.61 -10.85
CA LEU A 51 -7.36 11.64 -11.33
C LEU A 51 -6.11 11.62 -10.45
N LEU A 52 -5.62 12.79 -10.02
CA LEU A 52 -4.50 12.88 -9.08
C LEU A 52 -4.84 12.28 -7.72
N ALA A 53 -6.02 12.57 -7.16
CA ALA A 53 -6.47 11.99 -5.90
C ALA A 53 -6.58 10.46 -5.98
N TYR A 54 -7.14 9.94 -7.08
CA TYR A 54 -7.18 8.51 -7.35
C TYR A 54 -5.78 7.89 -7.48
N GLY A 55 -4.88 8.56 -8.21
CA GLY A 55 -3.49 8.15 -8.37
C GLY A 55 -2.69 8.16 -7.07
N PHE A 56 -2.94 9.13 -6.19
CA PHE A 56 -2.38 9.15 -4.84
C PHE A 56 -2.87 7.97 -4.01
N GLY A 57 -4.15 7.60 -4.12
CA GLY A 57 -4.68 6.40 -3.46
C GLY A 57 -4.02 5.11 -3.94
N LEU A 58 -3.85 4.97 -5.26
CA LEU A 58 -3.12 3.85 -5.86
C LEU A 58 -1.67 3.77 -5.36
N ARG A 59 -0.97 4.91 -5.32
CA ARG A 59 0.43 4.99 -4.87
C ARG A 59 0.56 4.68 -3.39
N HIS A 60 -0.32 5.25 -2.57
CA HIS A 60 -0.34 5.08 -1.12
C HIS A 60 -0.49 3.62 -0.72
N ALA A 61 -1.35 2.85 -1.39
CA ALA A 61 -1.50 1.42 -1.14
C ALA A 61 -0.23 0.59 -1.40
N VAL A 62 0.72 1.13 -2.18
CA VAL A 62 2.01 0.48 -2.47
C VAL A 62 3.07 0.85 -1.43
N ASP A 63 2.75 1.72 -0.47
CA ASP A 63 3.67 2.07 0.60
C ASP A 63 4.03 0.83 1.43
N ALA A 64 5.30 0.76 1.85
CA ALA A 64 5.91 -0.44 2.42
C ALA A 64 5.20 -0.91 3.70
N ASP A 65 4.55 0.01 4.39
CA ASP A 65 3.88 -0.16 5.65
C ASP A 65 2.48 -0.81 5.48
N HIS A 66 1.72 -0.43 4.44
CA HIS A 66 0.49 -1.10 4.01
C HIS A 66 0.77 -2.56 3.62
N ILE A 67 1.74 -2.77 2.74
CA ILE A 67 2.16 -4.11 2.28
C ILE A 67 2.60 -4.96 3.48
N ALA A 68 3.44 -4.42 4.37
CA ALA A 68 3.92 -5.17 5.53
C ALA A 68 2.79 -5.52 6.52
N ALA A 69 1.82 -4.64 6.72
CA ALA A 69 0.70 -4.87 7.62
C ALA A 69 -0.24 -5.97 7.11
N ILE A 70 -0.64 -5.88 5.84
CA ILE A 70 -1.49 -6.87 5.16
C ILE A 70 -0.76 -8.22 5.12
N ASP A 71 0.50 -8.22 4.70
CA ASP A 71 1.34 -9.39 4.64
C ASP A 71 1.41 -10.14 5.98
N ASN A 72 1.83 -9.44 7.04
CA ASN A 72 2.07 -10.05 8.35
C ASN A 72 0.81 -10.76 8.88
N VAL A 73 -0.36 -10.14 8.70
CA VAL A 73 -1.63 -10.70 9.16
C VAL A 73 -2.10 -11.82 8.26
N THR A 74 -1.99 -11.68 6.94
CA THR A 74 -2.33 -12.72 5.97
C THR A 74 -1.49 -13.96 6.21
N ARG A 75 -0.18 -13.81 6.40
CA ARG A 75 0.74 -14.88 6.77
C ARG A 75 0.34 -15.55 8.08
N LYS A 76 0.06 -14.78 9.14
CA LYS A 76 -0.37 -15.30 10.45
C LYS A 76 -1.66 -16.11 10.34
N LEU A 77 -2.67 -15.60 9.64
CA LEU A 77 -3.96 -16.29 9.49
C LEU A 77 -3.83 -17.55 8.64
N MET A 78 -2.99 -17.54 7.61
CA MET A 78 -2.72 -18.75 6.81
C MET A 78 -1.92 -19.81 7.59
N GLN A 79 -0.99 -19.41 8.47
CA GLN A 79 -0.32 -20.34 9.39
C GLN A 79 -1.29 -21.00 10.37
N GLN A 80 -2.38 -20.32 10.72
CA GLN A 80 -3.49 -20.87 11.51
C GLN A 80 -4.48 -21.72 10.68
N GLY A 81 -4.17 -22.02 9.41
CA GLY A 81 -5.03 -22.79 8.51
C GLY A 81 -6.24 -22.02 7.96
N LYS A 82 -6.32 -20.69 8.14
CA LYS A 82 -7.42 -19.86 7.65
C LYS A 82 -7.16 -19.36 6.23
N ARG A 83 -8.22 -18.88 5.57
CA ARG A 83 -8.18 -18.30 4.21
C ARG A 83 -8.53 -16.80 4.26
N PRO A 84 -7.55 -15.91 4.54
CA PRO A 84 -7.80 -14.50 4.83
C PRO A 84 -8.00 -13.62 3.58
N ILE A 85 -8.99 -13.92 2.74
CA ILE A 85 -9.21 -13.24 1.44
C ILE A 85 -9.59 -11.75 1.59
N ALA A 86 -10.19 -11.36 2.72
CA ALA A 86 -10.67 -10.00 2.96
C ALA A 86 -9.77 -9.16 3.89
N VAL A 87 -8.55 -9.61 4.20
CA VAL A 87 -7.66 -8.88 5.12
C VAL A 87 -7.32 -7.48 4.60
N GLY A 88 -6.86 -7.37 3.35
CA GLY A 88 -6.62 -6.08 2.71
C GLY A 88 -7.90 -5.24 2.68
N THR A 89 -9.04 -5.87 2.40
CA THR A 89 -10.35 -5.19 2.35
C THR A 89 -10.79 -4.57 3.67
N TRP A 90 -10.52 -5.23 4.80
CA TRP A 90 -10.86 -4.64 6.09
C TRP A 90 -9.84 -3.60 6.53
N PHE A 91 -8.56 -3.79 6.19
CA PHE A 91 -7.50 -2.83 6.48
C PHE A 91 -7.75 -1.48 5.79
N LEU A 92 -7.99 -1.49 4.47
CA LEU A 92 -8.26 -0.28 3.68
C LEU A 92 -9.51 0.46 4.19
N LEU A 93 -10.54 -0.26 4.67
CA LEU A 93 -11.79 0.35 5.12
C LEU A 93 -11.56 1.14 6.41
N GLY A 94 -10.77 0.58 7.33
CA GLY A 94 -10.36 1.29 8.54
C GLY A 94 -9.57 2.55 8.21
N HIS A 95 -8.52 2.39 7.39
CA HIS A 95 -7.61 3.48 7.01
C HIS A 95 -8.33 4.59 6.24
N SER A 96 -9.12 4.23 5.23
CA SER A 96 -9.90 5.20 4.44
C SER A 96 -10.92 5.95 5.31
N THR A 97 -11.45 5.34 6.36
CA THR A 97 -12.40 6.02 7.27
C THR A 97 -11.76 7.24 7.92
N ILE A 98 -10.54 7.11 8.44
CA ILE A 98 -9.87 8.24 9.08
C ILE A 98 -9.43 9.31 8.07
N VAL A 99 -8.98 8.91 6.88
CA VAL A 99 -8.62 9.84 5.80
C VAL A 99 -9.84 10.66 5.35
N VAL A 100 -10.99 10.02 5.11
CA VAL A 100 -12.24 10.72 4.76
C VAL A 100 -12.65 11.69 5.86
N LEU A 101 -12.57 11.27 7.13
CA LEU A 101 -12.88 12.14 8.27
C LEU A 101 -11.93 13.34 8.37
N ALA A 102 -10.63 13.13 8.10
CA ALA A 102 -9.63 14.20 8.09
C ALA A 102 -9.89 15.21 6.95
N CYS A 103 -10.15 14.72 5.73
CA CYS A 103 -10.53 15.58 4.60
C CYS A 103 -11.81 16.37 4.89
N PHE A 104 -12.82 15.73 5.50
CA PHE A 104 -14.05 16.40 5.90
C PHE A 104 -13.79 17.50 6.93
N ALA A 105 -13.01 17.19 7.98
CA ALA A 105 -12.66 18.15 9.02
C ALA A 105 -11.89 19.35 8.46
N ILE A 106 -10.93 19.12 7.56
CA ILE A 106 -10.18 20.19 6.91
C ILE A 106 -11.06 21.00 5.97
N ALA A 107 -11.92 20.37 5.16
CA ALA A 107 -12.84 21.08 4.28
C ALA A 107 -13.77 22.00 5.08
N VAL A 108 -14.36 21.49 6.18
CA VAL A 108 -15.20 22.28 7.08
C VAL A 108 -14.41 23.41 7.73
N THR A 109 -13.20 23.13 8.23
CA THR A 109 -12.36 24.15 8.90
C THR A 109 -11.93 25.22 7.92
N ALA A 110 -11.52 24.87 6.69
CA ALA A 110 -11.14 25.82 5.64
C ALA A 110 -12.32 26.69 5.18
N MET A 111 -13.55 26.18 5.23
CA MET A 111 -14.77 26.96 4.97
C MET A 111 -15.20 27.80 6.17
N ALA A 112 -14.96 27.35 7.41
CA ALA A 112 -15.45 27.97 8.64
C ALA A 112 -14.46 28.95 9.30
N PHE A 113 -13.15 28.78 9.09
CA PHE A 113 -12.10 29.55 9.77
C PHE A 113 -11.05 30.01 8.76
N LYS A 114 -10.99 31.34 8.54
CA LYS A 114 -9.88 31.98 7.82
C LYS A 114 -8.64 32.22 8.69
N ASP A 115 -8.73 31.99 10.01
CA ASP A 115 -7.67 32.28 10.97
C ASP A 115 -7.25 31.05 11.80
N ASN A 116 -5.93 30.77 11.77
CA ASN A 116 -5.13 29.88 12.63
C ASN A 116 -5.40 28.37 12.59
N MET A 117 -4.92 27.71 11.52
CA MET A 117 -4.73 26.25 11.46
C MET A 117 -3.35 25.82 12.01
N ALA A 118 -3.11 25.95 13.32
CA ALA A 118 -1.82 25.58 13.92
C ALA A 118 -1.88 24.52 15.03
N TRP A 119 -3.03 23.86 15.25
CA TRP A 119 -3.21 22.95 16.41
C TRP A 119 -3.32 21.44 16.07
N PHE A 120 -2.76 20.95 14.95
CA PHE A 120 -2.94 19.54 14.54
C PHE A 120 -1.66 18.72 14.36
N GLN A 121 -0.64 18.89 15.22
CA GLN A 121 0.63 18.16 15.07
C GLN A 121 1.05 17.23 16.23
N ASP A 122 0.31 17.14 17.35
CA ASP A 122 0.82 16.43 18.54
C ASP A 122 0.17 15.07 18.89
N VAL A 123 -0.66 14.49 18.02
CA VAL A 123 -1.39 13.23 18.36
C VAL A 123 -0.73 11.94 17.79
N GLY A 124 0.22 12.04 16.86
CA GLY A 124 0.82 10.87 16.19
C GLY A 124 1.73 10.01 17.09
N GLY A 125 2.50 10.64 18.00
CA GLY A 125 3.56 9.97 18.76
C GLY A 125 3.09 9.01 19.86
N LEU A 126 1.89 9.22 20.43
CA LEU A 126 1.36 8.37 21.49
C LEU A 126 0.73 7.08 20.93
N MET A 127 0.21 7.13 19.69
CA MET A 127 -0.47 6.00 19.06
C MET A 127 0.51 4.92 18.59
N ALA A 128 1.70 5.29 18.12
CA ALA A 128 2.79 4.39 17.69
C ALA A 128 3.07 3.25 18.72
N ARG A 129 2.91 3.52 20.02
CA ARG A 129 3.16 2.56 21.11
C ARG A 129 1.98 1.59 21.39
N LEU A 130 0.78 1.88 20.89
CA LEU A 130 -0.41 1.02 21.04
C LEU A 130 -0.53 -0.03 19.90
N PHE A 131 0.05 0.24 18.72
CA PHE A 131 -0.07 -0.64 17.54
C PHE A 131 0.43 -2.06 17.75
N GLY A 132 1.54 -2.23 18.48
CA GLY A 132 2.14 -3.56 18.72
C GLY A 132 1.20 -4.54 19.46
N ARG A 133 0.30 -4.03 20.32
CA ARG A 133 -0.67 -4.87 21.04
C ARG A 133 -1.88 -5.25 20.19
N VAL A 134 -2.33 -4.37 19.29
CA VAL A 134 -3.52 -4.61 18.45
C VAL A 134 -3.23 -5.64 17.36
N PHE A 135 -2.04 -5.63 16.75
CA PHE A 135 -1.64 -6.64 15.75
C PHE A 135 -1.66 -8.08 16.30
N ASN A 136 -1.37 -8.26 17.59
CA ASN A 136 -1.39 -9.58 18.23
C ASN A 136 -2.81 -10.12 18.45
N LEU A 137 -3.84 -9.26 18.52
CA LEU A 137 -5.24 -9.63 18.73
C LEU A 137 -6.00 -9.97 17.43
N VAL A 138 -5.35 -9.85 16.26
CA VAL A 138 -5.97 -10.18 14.98
C VAL A 138 -6.06 -11.70 14.82
N ASN A 139 -7.27 -12.23 14.97
CA ASN A 139 -7.62 -13.65 14.78
C ASN A 139 -8.71 -13.85 13.72
N LYS A 140 -9.36 -12.79 13.24
CA LYS A 140 -10.35 -12.78 12.15
C LYS A 140 -10.04 -11.63 11.19
N SER A 141 -10.40 -11.78 9.90
CA SER A 141 -10.13 -10.75 8.89
C SER A 141 -10.75 -9.39 9.22
N TRP A 142 -11.93 -9.35 9.86
CA TRP A 142 -12.57 -8.08 10.28
C TRP A 142 -11.76 -7.29 11.31
N HIS A 143 -10.90 -7.94 12.13
CA HIS A 143 -10.07 -7.24 13.11
C HIS A 143 -9.03 -6.33 12.43
N MET A 144 -8.85 -6.41 11.11
CA MET A 144 -8.01 -5.48 10.37
C MET A 144 -8.64 -4.09 10.21
N TYR A 145 -9.95 -3.93 10.40
CA TYR A 145 -10.59 -2.62 10.39
C TYR A 145 -10.02 -1.66 11.44
N PRO A 146 -10.02 -1.99 12.75
CA PRO A 146 -9.42 -1.10 13.75
C PRO A 146 -7.91 -0.94 13.57
N VAL A 147 -7.22 -1.95 13.03
CA VAL A 147 -5.78 -1.82 12.71
C VAL A 147 -5.57 -0.75 11.64
N GLY A 148 -6.30 -0.82 10.52
CA GLY A 148 -6.22 0.17 9.45
C GLY A 148 -6.66 1.57 9.90
N PHE A 149 -7.69 1.67 10.74
CA PHE A 149 -8.13 2.95 11.30
C PHE A 149 -7.05 3.62 12.14
N LEU A 150 -6.43 2.85 13.05
CA LEU A 150 -5.30 3.36 13.81
C LEU A 150 -4.15 3.71 12.88
N PHE A 151 -3.92 2.91 11.83
CA PHE A 151 -2.82 3.09 10.90
C PHE A 151 -2.89 4.43 10.18
N GLY A 152 -4.08 4.84 9.73
CA GLY A 152 -4.27 6.17 9.14
C GLY A 152 -4.19 7.33 10.14
N LEU A 153 -4.18 7.08 11.46
CA LEU A 153 -3.78 8.11 12.45
C LEU A 153 -2.26 8.31 12.50
N GLY A 154 -1.49 7.47 11.82
CA GLY A 154 -0.04 7.59 11.69
C GLY A 154 0.40 8.79 10.83
N PHE A 155 -0.52 9.42 10.07
CA PHE A 155 -0.40 10.70 9.37
C PHE A 155 1.00 11.06 8.81
N ASP A 156 1.61 10.20 8.00
CA ASP A 156 2.96 10.47 7.48
C ASP A 156 3.23 9.94 6.06
N THR A 157 2.22 9.95 5.17
CA THR A 157 2.49 9.75 3.73
C THR A 157 2.29 11.04 2.93
N ALA A 158 3.20 11.28 1.99
CA ALA A 158 3.15 12.44 1.09
C ALA A 158 1.86 12.48 0.26
N THR A 159 1.28 11.31 -0.03
CA THR A 159 0.02 11.12 -0.75
C THR A 159 -1.19 11.55 0.10
N GLU A 160 -1.23 11.24 1.39
CA GLU A 160 -2.27 11.74 2.30
C GLU A 160 -2.19 13.24 2.47
N VAL A 161 -0.99 13.79 2.75
CA VAL A 161 -0.80 15.24 2.87
C VAL A 161 -1.20 15.94 1.57
N GLY A 162 -0.86 15.36 0.41
CA GLY A 162 -1.28 15.86 -0.90
C GLY A 162 -2.80 15.87 -1.07
N LEU A 163 -3.50 14.81 -0.66
CA LEU A 163 -4.96 14.74 -0.71
C LEU A 163 -5.64 15.76 0.22
N LEU A 164 -5.12 15.92 1.45
CA LEU A 164 -5.59 16.91 2.40
C LEU A 164 -5.42 18.33 1.82
N ALA A 165 -4.27 18.61 1.19
CA ALA A 165 -4.01 19.88 0.52
C ALA A 165 -4.95 20.14 -0.67
N ILE A 166 -5.24 19.12 -1.48
CA ILE A 166 -6.24 19.20 -2.55
C ILE A 166 -7.62 19.56 -1.98
N SER A 167 -8.00 18.92 -0.87
CA SER A 167 -9.30 19.15 -0.22
C SER A 167 -9.39 20.55 0.38
N ALA A 168 -8.33 21.01 1.05
CA ALA A 168 -8.22 22.35 1.63
C ALA A 168 -8.26 23.45 0.56
N THR A 169 -7.51 23.26 -0.53
CA THR A 169 -7.45 24.23 -1.65
C THR A 169 -8.78 24.29 -2.38
N SER A 170 -9.44 23.15 -2.58
CA SER A 170 -10.76 23.11 -3.20
C SER A 170 -11.82 23.80 -2.34
N ALA A 171 -11.72 23.67 -1.01
CA ALA A 171 -12.56 24.39 -0.06
C ALA A 171 -12.37 25.92 -0.13
N SER A 172 -11.13 26.41 -0.27
CA SER A 172 -10.86 27.85 -0.36
C SER A 172 -11.36 28.49 -1.66
N HIS A 173 -11.49 27.70 -2.74
CA HIS A 173 -12.10 28.11 -4.00
C HIS A 173 -13.64 28.09 -3.98
N GLY A 174 -14.28 27.81 -2.84
CA GLY A 174 -15.73 27.84 -2.69
C GLY A 174 -16.46 26.69 -3.37
N ILE A 175 -15.76 25.59 -3.66
CA ILE A 175 -16.38 24.37 -4.19
C ILE A 175 -17.30 23.76 -3.12
N SER A 176 -18.42 23.16 -3.55
CA SER A 176 -19.35 22.51 -2.62
C SER A 176 -18.67 21.40 -1.82
N LEU A 177 -19.05 21.24 -0.55
CA LEU A 177 -18.52 20.17 0.31
C LEU A 177 -18.73 18.78 -0.30
N TRP A 178 -19.86 18.56 -0.97
CA TRP A 178 -20.16 17.30 -1.67
C TRP A 178 -19.15 17.00 -2.78
N SER A 179 -18.78 18.02 -3.55
CA SER A 179 -17.78 17.91 -4.61
C SER A 179 -16.36 17.68 -4.07
N ILE A 180 -16.02 18.26 -2.91
CA ILE A 180 -14.71 18.06 -2.27
C ILE A 180 -14.58 16.62 -1.75
N MET A 181 -15.67 16.04 -1.23
CA MET A 181 -15.70 14.66 -0.71
C MET A 181 -15.55 13.58 -1.78
N VAL A 182 -15.66 13.93 -3.06
CA VAL A 182 -15.31 13.02 -4.15
C VAL A 182 -13.83 12.67 -4.14
N PHE A 183 -12.93 13.60 -3.78
CA PHE A 183 -11.48 13.34 -3.78
C PHE A 183 -11.05 12.23 -2.80
N PRO A 184 -11.41 12.27 -1.50
CA PRO A 184 -11.07 11.19 -0.58
C PRO A 184 -11.80 9.87 -0.89
N VAL A 185 -12.99 9.92 -1.50
CA VAL A 185 -13.67 8.71 -1.97
C VAL A 185 -12.90 8.05 -3.11
N LEU A 186 -12.39 8.82 -4.07
CA LEU A 186 -11.57 8.28 -5.16
C LEU A 186 -10.20 7.80 -4.69
N PHE A 187 -9.59 8.53 -3.75
CA PHE A 187 -8.38 8.08 -3.08
C PHE A 187 -8.60 6.71 -2.40
N ALA A 188 -9.68 6.58 -1.62
CA ALA A 188 -10.06 5.33 -0.99
C ALA A 188 -10.35 4.23 -2.03
N ALA A 189 -11.01 4.54 -3.15
CA ALA A 189 -11.31 3.59 -4.21
C ALA A 189 -10.05 3.03 -4.89
N GLY A 190 -9.07 3.89 -5.18
CA GLY A 190 -7.77 3.52 -5.74
C GLY A 190 -6.97 2.66 -4.77
N MET A 191 -6.83 3.13 -3.52
CA MET A 191 -6.18 2.36 -2.46
C MET A 191 -6.83 1.00 -2.29
N ALA A 192 -8.17 0.97 -2.35
CA ALA A 192 -8.91 -0.23 -2.05
C ALA A 192 -8.64 -1.37 -3.02
N LEU A 193 -8.43 -1.00 -4.29
CA LEU A 193 -8.13 -1.91 -5.37
C LEU A 193 -6.76 -2.56 -5.16
N ILE A 194 -5.74 -1.76 -4.84
CA ILE A 194 -4.36 -2.24 -4.68
C ILE A 194 -4.19 -3.04 -3.39
N ASP A 195 -4.71 -2.58 -2.24
CA ASP A 195 -4.63 -3.32 -0.98
C ASP A 195 -5.34 -4.69 -1.06
N SER A 196 -6.46 -4.76 -1.78
CA SER A 196 -7.17 -6.02 -1.99
C SER A 196 -6.49 -6.93 -3.01
N LEU A 197 -5.84 -6.34 -4.03
CA LEU A 197 -5.02 -7.07 -4.99
C LEU A 197 -3.77 -7.66 -4.34
N ASP A 198 -3.07 -6.88 -3.51
CA ASP A 198 -1.94 -7.34 -2.72
C ASP A 198 -2.36 -8.54 -1.86
N ASN A 199 -3.44 -8.40 -1.11
CA ASN A 199 -3.95 -9.50 -0.30
C ASN A 199 -4.30 -10.75 -1.13
N PHE A 200 -4.87 -10.57 -2.33
CA PHE A 200 -5.17 -11.69 -3.23
C PHE A 200 -3.91 -12.41 -3.71
N VAL A 201 -2.92 -11.65 -4.18
CA VAL A 201 -1.62 -12.17 -4.62
C VAL A 201 -0.93 -12.89 -3.47
N MET A 202 -0.95 -12.32 -2.27
CA MET A 202 -0.32 -12.88 -1.08
C MET A 202 -0.98 -14.18 -0.61
N VAL A 203 -2.31 -14.27 -0.62
CA VAL A 203 -3.00 -15.54 -0.33
C VAL A 203 -2.64 -16.63 -1.35
N GLY A 204 -2.50 -16.27 -2.63
CA GLY A 204 -2.04 -17.19 -3.68
C GLY A 204 -0.58 -17.63 -3.50
N ALA A 205 0.32 -16.67 -3.32
CA ALA A 205 1.75 -16.88 -3.13
C ALA A 205 2.04 -17.72 -1.88
N TYR A 206 1.35 -17.45 -0.77
CA TYR A 206 1.49 -18.26 0.43
C TYR A 206 0.88 -19.64 0.32
N GLY A 207 -0.28 -19.78 -0.33
CA GLY A 207 -0.85 -21.09 -0.61
C GLY A 207 0.10 -21.99 -1.41
N TRP A 208 0.85 -21.38 -2.35
CA TRP A 208 1.91 -22.04 -3.09
C TRP A 208 3.20 -22.23 -2.27
N ALA A 209 3.63 -21.24 -1.47
CA ALA A 209 4.88 -21.30 -0.71
C ALA A 209 4.82 -22.29 0.46
N PHE A 210 3.65 -22.48 1.08
CA PHE A 210 3.45 -23.50 2.11
C PHE A 210 3.51 -24.94 1.56
N SER A 211 3.57 -25.12 0.23
CA SER A 211 3.82 -26.43 -0.36
C SER A 211 5.28 -26.88 -0.24
N LYS A 212 6.26 -25.94 -0.10
CA LYS A 212 7.69 -26.26 0.18
C LYS A 212 8.41 -25.12 0.93
N PRO A 213 8.81 -25.30 2.21
CA PRO A 213 9.39 -24.25 3.05
C PRO A 213 10.72 -23.68 2.52
N VAL A 214 11.48 -24.47 1.76
CA VAL A 214 12.74 -24.03 1.13
C VAL A 214 12.52 -22.91 0.11
N ARG A 215 11.39 -22.93 -0.62
CA ARG A 215 11.07 -21.91 -1.64
C ARG A 215 10.85 -20.53 -1.00
N LYS A 216 10.22 -20.51 0.18
CA LYS A 216 9.88 -19.29 0.92
C LYS A 216 11.13 -18.56 1.43
N LEU A 217 12.15 -19.31 1.86
CA LEU A 217 13.37 -18.72 2.42
C LEU A 217 14.19 -17.99 1.35
N TYR A 218 14.42 -18.61 0.20
CA TYR A 218 15.18 -17.99 -0.89
C TYR A 218 14.46 -16.77 -1.47
N TYR A 219 13.14 -16.86 -1.67
CA TYR A 219 12.35 -15.74 -2.20
C TYR A 219 12.42 -14.51 -1.29
N ASN A 220 12.19 -14.70 0.01
CA ASN A 220 12.23 -13.60 0.98
C ASN A 220 13.63 -12.99 1.09
N ILE A 221 14.69 -13.80 1.15
CA ILE A 221 16.07 -13.29 1.22
C ILE A 221 16.43 -12.49 -0.04
N THR A 222 16.08 -12.98 -1.22
CA THR A 222 16.38 -12.28 -2.48
C THR A 222 15.65 -10.94 -2.58
N ILE A 223 14.35 -10.90 -2.28
CA ILE A 223 13.58 -9.65 -2.31
C ILE A 223 14.08 -8.65 -1.27
N THR A 224 14.31 -9.09 -0.03
CA THR A 224 14.78 -8.20 1.03
C THR A 224 16.18 -7.65 0.71
N ALA A 225 17.11 -8.50 0.26
CA ALA A 225 18.46 -8.06 -0.10
C ALA A 225 18.46 -7.09 -1.30
N ALA A 226 17.69 -7.40 -2.36
CA ALA A 226 17.57 -6.51 -3.51
C ALA A 226 16.96 -5.14 -3.12
N SER A 227 15.92 -5.16 -2.29
CA SER A 227 15.24 -3.94 -1.83
C SER A 227 16.15 -3.05 -0.97
N VAL A 228 16.94 -3.65 -0.06
CA VAL A 228 17.89 -2.90 0.78
C VAL A 228 18.96 -2.21 -0.07
N VAL A 229 19.51 -2.91 -1.07
CA VAL A 229 20.53 -2.34 -1.97
C VAL A 229 19.96 -1.16 -2.75
N VAL A 230 18.76 -1.32 -3.31
CA VAL A 230 18.09 -0.26 -4.08
C VAL A 230 17.74 0.94 -3.20
N ALA A 231 17.19 0.71 -2.00
CA ALA A 231 16.85 1.77 -1.06
C ALA A 231 18.07 2.58 -0.62
N LEU A 232 19.20 1.91 -0.30
CA LEU A 232 20.46 2.58 0.04
C LEU A 232 21.02 3.39 -1.14
N PHE A 233 20.86 2.88 -2.36
CA PHE A 233 21.32 3.57 -3.56
C PHE A 233 20.50 4.83 -3.86
N ILE A 234 19.17 4.72 -3.88
CA ILE A 234 18.26 5.85 -4.13
C ILE A 234 18.41 6.91 -3.03
N GLY A 235 18.24 6.49 -1.77
CA GLY A 235 18.31 7.40 -0.63
C GLY A 235 19.69 8.04 -0.48
N GLY A 236 20.76 7.32 -0.86
CA GLY A 236 22.11 7.86 -0.91
C GLY A 236 22.27 8.97 -1.95
N ILE A 237 21.79 8.77 -3.18
CA ILE A 237 21.87 9.79 -4.24
C ILE A 237 21.01 11.01 -3.87
N GLU A 238 19.79 10.80 -3.36
CA GLU A 238 18.87 11.88 -2.99
C GLU A 238 19.39 12.69 -1.80
N ALA A 239 19.94 12.03 -0.77
CA ALA A 239 20.58 12.71 0.36
C ALA A 239 21.80 13.54 -0.10
N LEU A 240 22.62 13.00 -1.01
CA LEU A 240 23.76 13.74 -1.57
C LEU A 240 23.30 14.91 -2.46
N GLY A 241 22.20 14.76 -3.20
CA GLY A 241 21.58 15.82 -3.99
C GLY A 241 21.07 16.97 -3.12
N LEU A 242 20.37 16.66 -2.03
CA LEU A 242 19.89 17.68 -1.08
C LEU A 242 21.04 18.41 -0.36
N ILE A 243 22.12 17.70 -0.03
CA ILE A 243 23.32 18.31 0.57
C ILE A 243 24.00 19.28 -0.42
N PHE A 244 24.06 18.91 -1.70
CA PHE A 244 24.58 19.76 -2.76
C PHE A 244 23.77 21.05 -2.92
N GLU A 245 22.44 20.93 -3.00
CA GLU A 245 21.54 22.09 -3.19
C GLU A 245 21.61 23.06 -2.01
N LYS A 246 21.77 22.55 -0.79
CA LYS A 246 21.74 23.37 0.43
C LYS A 246 23.09 24.01 0.80
N LEU A 247 24.21 23.49 0.27
CA LEU A 247 25.56 23.98 0.58
C LEU A 247 26.23 24.72 -0.58
N GLU A 248 25.56 24.88 -1.73
CA GLU A 248 26.07 25.53 -2.95
C GLU A 248 27.49 25.04 -3.35
N LEU A 249 27.78 23.75 -3.11
CA LEU A 249 29.11 23.17 -3.29
C LEU A 249 29.42 23.02 -4.79
N THR A 250 30.30 23.87 -5.33
CA THR A 250 30.69 23.79 -6.74
C THR A 250 32.03 23.06 -6.94
N GLY A 251 32.04 22.10 -7.89
CA GLY A 251 33.26 21.51 -8.47
C GLY A 251 33.52 20.02 -8.17
N GLY A 252 34.03 19.29 -9.16
CA GLY A 252 34.59 17.93 -9.01
C GLY A 252 33.55 16.79 -9.05
N ILE A 253 33.57 15.93 -8.04
CA ILE A 253 32.69 14.75 -7.90
C ILE A 253 31.20 15.10 -7.79
N TRP A 254 30.87 16.35 -7.49
CA TRP A 254 29.50 16.82 -7.27
C TRP A 254 28.74 17.12 -8.57
N THR A 255 29.43 17.47 -9.66
CA THR A 255 28.82 17.75 -10.97
C THR A 255 28.13 16.52 -11.60
N PRO A 256 28.75 15.31 -11.62
CA PRO A 256 28.05 14.11 -12.09
C PRO A 256 26.92 13.67 -11.17
N ILE A 257 27.04 13.86 -9.85
CA ILE A 257 25.97 13.55 -8.88
C ILE A 257 24.75 14.44 -9.11
N ASN A 258 24.96 15.74 -9.39
CA ASN A 258 23.86 16.67 -9.67
C ASN A 258 23.16 16.34 -11.01
N ALA A 259 23.91 15.99 -12.06
CA ALA A 259 23.32 15.57 -13.33
C ALA A 259 22.47 14.29 -13.21
N ILE A 260 22.85 13.38 -12.30
CA ILE A 260 22.08 12.17 -11.96
C ILE A 260 20.83 12.55 -11.15
N SER A 261 20.96 13.47 -10.19
CA SER A 261 19.84 14.01 -9.39
C SER A 261 18.79 14.71 -10.26
N ASP A 262 19.20 15.55 -11.22
CA ASP A 262 18.28 16.24 -12.13
C ASP A 262 17.50 15.28 -13.04
N ASN A 263 18.05 14.09 -13.29
CA ASN A 263 17.43 13.04 -14.11
C ASN A 263 16.80 11.92 -13.28
N PHE A 264 16.49 12.16 -12.00
CA PHE A 264 15.93 11.15 -11.09
C PHE A 264 14.68 10.46 -11.63
N GLY A 265 13.84 11.21 -12.35
CA GLY A 265 12.66 10.67 -13.01
C GLY A 265 12.99 9.53 -13.99
N GLN A 266 14.13 9.59 -14.68
CA GLN A 266 14.58 8.51 -15.59
C GLN A 266 15.22 7.35 -14.83
N ILE A 267 15.93 7.63 -13.75
CA ILE A 267 16.56 6.61 -12.90
C ILE A 267 15.51 5.68 -12.28
N GLY A 268 14.36 6.23 -11.87
CA GLY A 268 13.22 5.45 -11.40
C GLY A 268 12.75 4.38 -12.40
N TYR A 269 12.67 4.72 -13.69
CA TYR A 269 12.31 3.75 -14.73
C TYR A 269 13.36 2.64 -14.92
N TRP A 270 14.65 2.99 -14.85
CA TRP A 270 15.74 2.02 -14.91
C TRP A 270 15.74 1.05 -13.71
N ILE A 271 15.43 1.55 -12.52
CA ILE A 271 15.34 0.75 -11.30
C ILE A 271 14.19 -0.25 -11.40
N ILE A 272 13.01 0.20 -11.86
CA ILE A 272 11.86 -0.69 -12.11
C ILE A 272 12.26 -1.77 -13.12
N GLY A 273 12.95 -1.40 -14.21
CA GLY A 273 13.45 -2.33 -15.22
C GLY A 273 14.40 -3.39 -14.64
N ILE A 274 15.36 -2.98 -13.81
CA ILE A 274 16.29 -3.88 -13.12
C ILE A 274 15.55 -4.82 -12.15
N PHE A 275 14.55 -4.33 -11.43
CA PHE A 275 13.79 -5.14 -10.48
C PHE A 275 13.00 -6.24 -11.20
N VAL A 276 12.33 -5.87 -12.30
CA VAL A 276 11.62 -6.82 -13.17
C VAL A 276 12.61 -7.83 -13.77
N LEU A 277 13.78 -7.39 -14.23
CA LEU A 277 14.80 -8.26 -14.78
C LEU A 277 15.33 -9.25 -13.73
N CYS A 278 15.68 -8.78 -12.54
CA CYS A 278 16.13 -9.63 -11.44
C CYS A 278 15.05 -10.64 -11.01
N TRP A 279 13.78 -10.22 -11.00
CA TRP A 279 12.66 -11.10 -10.72
C TRP A 279 12.51 -12.19 -11.79
N LEU A 280 12.59 -11.82 -13.09
CA LEU A 280 12.55 -12.76 -14.19
C LEU A 280 13.72 -13.74 -14.15
N ILE A 281 14.94 -13.26 -13.90
CA ILE A 281 16.14 -14.11 -13.77
C ILE A 281 15.98 -15.08 -12.59
N SER A 282 15.47 -14.61 -11.45
CA SER A 282 15.21 -15.46 -10.29
C SER A 282 14.14 -16.52 -10.60
N ALA A 283 13.05 -16.13 -11.25
CA ALA A 283 11.98 -17.05 -11.67
C ALA A 283 12.48 -18.09 -12.70
N VAL A 284 13.29 -17.68 -13.68
CA VAL A 284 13.90 -18.57 -14.67
C VAL A 284 14.90 -19.52 -14.00
N ASN A 285 15.80 -19.01 -13.17
CA ASN A 285 16.76 -19.83 -12.43
C ASN A 285 16.04 -20.86 -11.55
N TYR A 286 14.92 -20.46 -10.94
CA TYR A 286 14.06 -21.33 -10.16
C TYR A 286 13.42 -22.46 -11.00
N TYR A 287 12.88 -22.15 -12.18
CA TYR A 287 12.31 -23.12 -13.10
C TYR A 287 13.36 -24.07 -13.69
N VAL A 288 14.51 -23.54 -14.09
CA VAL A 288 15.58 -24.28 -14.77
C VAL A 288 16.32 -25.23 -13.82
N ARG A 289 16.54 -24.83 -12.55
CA ARG A 289 17.27 -25.67 -11.58
C ARG A 289 16.42 -26.75 -10.93
N GLY A 290 15.15 -26.89 -11.29
CA GLY A 290 14.33 -28.03 -10.88
C GLY A 290 14.28 -28.22 -9.36
N TYR A 291 14.25 -27.11 -8.59
CA TYR A 291 14.17 -27.14 -7.12
C TYR A 291 12.92 -27.86 -6.58
N ASP A 292 12.03 -28.27 -7.48
CA ASP A 292 10.93 -29.20 -7.24
C ASP A 292 11.38 -30.60 -6.83
N GLN A 293 12.61 -31.00 -7.15
CA GLN A 293 13.12 -32.35 -6.88
C GLN A 293 13.91 -32.48 -5.56
N LEU A 294 14.19 -31.37 -4.87
CA LEU A 294 14.83 -31.42 -3.55
C LEU A 294 13.80 -31.91 -2.51
N ARG A 295 13.81 -33.22 -2.24
CA ARG A 295 13.22 -33.78 -1.02
C ARG A 295 13.97 -33.18 0.17
N ALA A 296 13.24 -32.55 1.08
CA ALA A 296 13.77 -32.26 2.40
C ALA A 296 14.06 -33.60 3.07
N ASN A 297 15.34 -33.98 3.14
CA ASN A 297 15.74 -35.05 4.02
C ASN A 297 15.50 -34.54 5.44
N THR A 298 14.48 -35.14 6.08
CA THR A 298 14.22 -35.06 7.52
C THR A 298 15.44 -35.47 8.33
#